data_AF-A0A2B7YGJ0-F1
#
_entry.id   AF-A0A2B7YGJ0-F1
#
_cell.length_a   1.000
_cell.length_b   1.000
_cell.length_c   1.000
_cell.angle_alpha   90.00
_cell.angle_beta   90.00
_cell.angle_gamma   90.00
#
_symmetry.space_group_name_H-M   'P 1'
#
loop_
_entity.id
_entity.type
_entity.pdbx_description
1 polymer ?
#
loop_
_entity_poly.entity_id
_entity_poly.type
_entity_poly.pdbx_seq_one_letter_code
_entity_poly.pdbx_strand_id
1 'polypeptide(L)'
;MITKKIISKGNLIKEDKLASLTKSSETINKLKKIKMKFEEIREKIKGANLSKLVDLEYAKIKEDFKKAYKEFDIAKNREELDDIDPKIKKDTISLIFTYLLNTNEIQILISRIDSKLLSFEFKKKQEEVSKSITKKYSLLGKEASNIKKETSNLRDHVLTVSSIIFTAFTLIQLNFVAFQNSNDYNVVDRLILFSGINLFLIISITAIMSIIKNLLSLKKKETLLIFELKLAFGFLIFLFLGSLIFKSCTKNILVDEEKILNMESKIKKLEEKIDSTLNKNNIILEENKDLKNEINNLKDKTFDLKEKISNLKNKDNQSKI
;
A
#
# COMPACT_ATOMS: atom_id res chain seq x y z
N MET A 1 39.47 121.26 -20.34
CA MET A 1 39.70 120.27 -21.43
C MET A 1 38.33 119.84 -21.96
N ILE A 2 38.03 120.24 -23.20
CA ILE A 2 37.21 119.50 -24.20
C ILE A 2 35.71 119.31 -23.87
N THR A 3 34.84 120.27 -24.27
CA THR A 3 33.87 120.24 -25.42
C THR A 3 32.64 119.34 -25.24
N LYS A 4 31.41 119.89 -25.19
CA LYS A 4 30.53 120.24 -26.33
C LYS A 4 29.87 119.01 -26.98
N LYS A 5 28.54 118.88 -26.86
CA LYS A 5 27.54 118.68 -27.95
C LYS A 5 26.27 117.93 -27.47
N ILE A 6 25.09 118.57 -27.52
CA ILE A 6 24.04 118.51 -28.58
C ILE A 6 23.06 117.32 -28.39
N ILE A 7 21.81 117.68 -28.05
CA ILE A 7 20.51 117.33 -28.68
C ILE A 7 20.43 115.97 -29.41
N SER A 8 19.48 115.10 -29.03
CA SER A 8 18.33 114.76 -29.89
C SER A 8 17.29 113.84 -29.21
N LYS A 9 16.01 114.17 -29.45
CA LYS A 9 14.90 113.23 -29.41
C LYS A 9 15.16 112.14 -30.45
N GLY A 10 14.98 110.88 -30.08
CA GLY A 10 14.97 109.76 -31.02
C GLY A 10 14.16 108.59 -30.46
N ASN A 11 12.99 108.36 -31.07
CA ASN A 11 12.14 107.20 -30.89
C ASN A 11 12.95 105.89 -30.93
N LEU A 12 12.73 104.99 -29.96
CA LEU A 12 12.85 103.55 -30.15
C LEU A 12 11.80 102.87 -29.24
N ILE A 13 10.59 102.77 -29.78
CA ILE A 13 9.59 101.79 -29.32
C ILE A 13 10.26 100.43 -29.49
N LYS A 14 10.68 99.79 -28.39
CA LYS A 14 11.19 98.42 -28.43
C LYS A 14 10.06 97.47 -28.81
N GLU A 15 10.24 96.79 -29.94
CA GLU A 15 9.33 95.82 -30.57
C GLU A 15 9.09 94.53 -29.77
N ASP A 16 9.58 94.41 -28.54
CA ASP A 16 9.54 93.17 -27.75
C ASP A 16 8.18 92.82 -27.11
N LYS A 17 7.18 93.72 -27.14
CA LYS A 17 5.86 93.47 -26.52
C LYS A 17 4.87 92.69 -27.39
N LEU A 18 5.17 92.49 -28.68
CA LEU A 18 4.31 91.71 -29.58
C LEU A 18 4.65 90.21 -29.60
N ALA A 19 5.88 89.85 -29.17
CA ALA A 19 6.39 88.48 -29.19
C ALA A 19 5.87 87.60 -28.02
N SER A 20 5.41 88.18 -26.92
CA SER A 20 4.86 87.42 -25.77
C SER A 20 3.43 86.94 -26.02
N LEU A 21 2.63 87.68 -26.79
CA LEU A 21 1.27 87.27 -27.17
C LEU A 21 1.27 86.10 -28.16
N THR A 22 2.26 86.03 -29.04
CA THR A 22 2.40 84.97 -30.05
C THR A 22 2.79 83.63 -29.41
N LYS A 23 3.64 83.65 -28.37
CA LYS A 23 4.08 82.44 -27.64
C LYS A 23 2.97 81.81 -26.80
N SER A 24 2.13 82.62 -26.14
CA SER A 24 0.95 82.16 -25.39
C SER A 24 -0.04 81.34 -26.25
N SER A 25 -0.30 81.78 -27.48
CA SER A 25 -1.15 81.06 -28.45
C SER A 25 -0.53 79.72 -28.89
N GLU A 26 0.79 79.67 -29.03
CA GLU A 26 1.52 78.46 -29.40
C GLU A 26 1.44 77.38 -28.31
N THR A 27 1.56 77.77 -27.04
CA THR A 27 1.44 76.88 -25.87
C THR A 27 0.02 76.30 -25.75
N ILE A 28 -1.03 77.10 -25.96
CA ILE A 28 -2.43 76.62 -25.98
C ILE A 28 -2.66 75.64 -27.14
N ASN A 29 -2.10 75.90 -28.33
CA ASN A 29 -2.21 74.98 -29.46
C ASN A 29 -1.47 73.66 -29.22
N LYS A 30 -0.32 73.68 -28.54
CA LYS A 30 0.39 72.48 -28.09
C LYS A 30 -0.46 71.67 -27.10
N LEU A 31 -1.09 72.32 -26.11
CA LEU A 31 -1.99 71.66 -25.15
C LEU A 31 -3.20 71.03 -25.84
N LYS A 32 -3.81 71.69 -26.82
CA LYS A 32 -4.92 71.10 -27.61
C LYS A 32 -4.49 69.83 -28.35
N LYS A 33 -3.30 69.83 -28.96
CA LYS A 33 -2.74 68.63 -29.62
C LYS A 33 -2.48 67.49 -28.61
N ILE A 34 -1.95 67.82 -27.44
CA ILE A 34 -1.72 66.86 -26.35
C ILE A 34 -3.05 66.28 -25.84
N LYS A 35 -4.08 67.12 -25.69
CA LYS A 35 -5.44 66.69 -25.33
C LYS A 35 -6.00 65.67 -26.33
N MET A 36 -5.84 65.92 -27.64
CA MET A 36 -6.25 64.96 -28.68
C MET A 36 -5.54 63.61 -28.55
N LYS A 37 -4.21 63.61 -28.32
CA LYS A 37 -3.45 62.37 -28.09
C LYS A 37 -3.99 61.59 -26.89
N PHE A 38 -4.33 62.26 -25.79
CA PHE A 38 -4.93 61.59 -24.63
C PHE A 38 -6.34 61.06 -24.89
N GLU A 39 -7.17 61.75 -25.68
CA GLU A 39 -8.48 61.21 -26.09
C GLU A 39 -8.34 60.00 -27.02
N GLU A 40 -7.39 60.00 -27.96
CA GLU A 40 -7.08 58.82 -28.79
C GLU A 40 -6.66 57.62 -27.93
N ILE A 41 -5.80 57.85 -26.94
CA ILE A 41 -5.39 56.83 -25.97
C ILE A 41 -6.60 56.35 -25.14
N ARG A 42 -7.47 57.28 -24.71
CA ARG A 42 -8.67 56.94 -23.94
C ARG A 42 -9.67 56.11 -24.75
N GLU A 43 -9.86 56.39 -26.03
CA GLU A 43 -10.73 55.60 -26.92
C GLU A 43 -10.17 54.19 -27.15
N LYS A 44 -8.85 54.05 -27.31
CA LYS A 44 -8.19 52.72 -27.33
C LYS A 44 -8.43 51.93 -26.03
N ILE A 45 -8.66 52.62 -24.91
CA ILE A 45 -8.83 52.05 -23.55
C ILE A 45 -10.33 52.03 -23.12
N LYS A 46 -11.29 52.27 -24.01
CA LYS A 46 -12.72 52.25 -23.64
C LYS A 46 -13.18 50.83 -23.28
N GLY A 47 -14.06 50.76 -22.28
CA GLY A 47 -14.14 49.69 -21.26
C GLY A 47 -14.47 48.25 -21.70
N ALA A 48 -14.59 47.95 -22.99
CA ALA A 48 -14.86 46.60 -23.49
C ALA A 48 -13.65 45.96 -24.23
N ASN A 49 -12.64 46.75 -24.62
CA ASN A 49 -11.54 46.25 -25.45
C ASN A 49 -10.27 45.83 -24.68
N LEU A 50 -10.02 46.34 -23.46
CA LEU A 50 -8.79 45.98 -22.73
C LEU A 50 -8.67 44.49 -22.40
N SER A 51 -9.78 43.82 -22.07
CA SER A 51 -9.77 42.39 -21.77
C SER A 51 -9.45 41.51 -22.98
N LYS A 52 -9.50 42.07 -24.19
CA LYS A 52 -9.22 41.38 -25.46
C LYS A 52 -7.90 41.81 -26.11
N LEU A 53 -7.22 42.80 -25.55
CA LEU A 53 -5.97 43.29 -26.11
C LEU A 53 -4.85 42.26 -25.92
N VAL A 54 -4.08 42.04 -26.98
CA VAL A 54 -2.87 41.21 -26.91
C VAL A 54 -1.80 41.97 -26.10
N ASP A 55 -0.96 41.26 -25.34
CA ASP A 55 0.07 41.86 -24.48
C ASP A 55 0.98 42.89 -25.19
N LEU A 56 1.25 42.67 -26.48
CA LEU A 56 1.99 43.58 -27.36
C LEU A 56 1.28 44.92 -27.62
N GLU A 57 -0.05 44.88 -27.80
CA GLU A 57 -0.86 46.08 -28.03
C GLU A 57 -0.98 46.91 -26.75
N TYR A 58 -1.10 46.23 -25.59
CA TYR A 58 -1.15 46.88 -24.29
C TYR A 58 0.15 47.60 -23.95
N ALA A 59 1.30 46.96 -24.22
CA ALA A 59 2.62 47.55 -24.02
C ALA A 59 2.79 48.84 -24.86
N LYS A 60 2.31 48.82 -26.11
CA LYS A 60 2.35 49.98 -27.01
C LYS A 60 1.49 51.13 -26.49
N ILE A 61 0.28 50.86 -26.01
CA ILE A 61 -0.60 51.88 -25.40
C ILE A 61 0.05 52.50 -24.16
N LYS A 62 0.70 51.69 -23.31
CA LYS A 62 1.41 52.16 -22.12
C LYS A 62 2.60 53.08 -22.48
N GLU A 63 3.31 52.74 -23.56
CA GLU A 63 4.41 53.57 -24.07
C GLU A 63 3.90 54.89 -24.66
N ASP A 64 2.82 54.85 -25.45
CA ASP A 64 2.16 56.03 -26.02
C ASP A 64 1.66 56.97 -24.92
N PHE A 65 1.06 56.42 -23.85
CA PHE A 65 0.66 57.19 -22.67
C PHE A 65 1.85 57.85 -21.97
N LYS A 66 2.95 57.13 -21.77
CA LYS A 66 4.17 57.67 -21.14
C LYS A 66 4.79 58.79 -21.98
N LYS A 67 4.77 58.68 -23.31
CA LYS A 67 5.25 59.74 -24.23
C LYS A 67 4.36 60.98 -24.15
N ALA A 68 3.04 60.82 -24.24
CA ALA A 68 2.08 61.93 -24.14
C ALA A 68 2.14 62.63 -22.77
N TYR A 69 2.34 61.87 -21.69
CA TYR A 69 2.51 62.42 -20.34
C TYR A 69 3.78 63.26 -20.20
N LYS A 70 4.92 62.80 -20.75
CA LYS A 70 6.15 63.59 -20.78
C LYS A 70 6.00 64.89 -21.58
N GLU A 71 5.33 64.83 -22.72
CA GLU A 71 5.04 66.02 -23.53
C GLU A 71 4.15 67.03 -22.76
N PHE A 72 3.16 66.53 -22.01
CA PHE A 72 2.31 67.36 -21.16
C PHE A 72 3.07 68.00 -20.00
N ASP A 73 3.91 67.23 -19.29
CA ASP A 73 4.70 67.73 -18.16
C ASP A 73 5.67 68.84 -18.61
N ILE A 74 6.31 68.67 -19.76
CA ILE A 74 7.16 69.71 -20.38
C ILE A 74 6.33 70.94 -20.78
N ALA A 75 5.11 70.76 -21.31
CA ALA A 75 4.26 71.87 -21.73
C ALA A 75 3.65 72.64 -20.54
N LYS A 76 3.42 71.96 -19.41
CA LYS A 76 2.87 72.52 -18.17
C LYS A 76 3.92 73.33 -17.39
N ASN A 77 5.18 72.91 -17.41
CA ASN A 77 6.28 73.50 -16.62
C ASN A 77 7.07 74.58 -17.38
N ARG A 78 6.62 75.03 -18.56
CA ARG A 78 7.22 76.22 -19.22
C ARG A 78 6.71 77.48 -18.51
N GLU A 79 7.62 78.16 -17.80
CA GLU A 79 7.46 79.48 -17.20
C GLU A 79 7.01 80.51 -18.25
N GLU A 80 5.70 80.75 -18.38
CA GLU A 80 5.16 81.86 -19.20
C GLU A 80 4.07 82.66 -18.47
N LEU A 81 3.89 82.47 -17.15
CA LEU A 81 2.84 83.15 -16.38
C LEU A 81 3.36 84.10 -15.28
N ASP A 82 4.67 84.13 -15.01
CA ASP A 82 5.23 84.98 -13.93
C ASP A 82 5.43 86.45 -14.33
N ASP A 83 5.34 86.79 -15.62
CA ASP A 83 5.55 88.15 -16.15
C ASP A 83 4.25 88.89 -16.55
N ILE A 84 3.12 88.59 -15.91
CA ILE A 84 1.84 89.29 -16.20
C ILE A 84 1.74 90.56 -15.34
N ASP A 85 2.23 91.67 -15.90
CA ASP A 85 2.06 93.05 -15.41
C ASP A 85 0.57 93.36 -15.05
N PRO A 86 0.22 93.98 -13.90
CA PRO A 86 -1.16 94.06 -13.38
C PRO A 86 -2.15 94.88 -14.22
N LYS A 87 -1.73 95.49 -15.33
CA LYS A 87 -2.63 96.18 -16.29
C LYS A 87 -3.19 95.18 -17.30
N ILE A 88 -4.06 94.31 -16.82
CA ILE A 88 -4.58 93.19 -17.60
C ILE A 88 -5.59 93.69 -18.65
N LYS A 89 -5.26 93.49 -19.94
CA LYS A 89 -6.23 93.61 -21.04
C LYS A 89 -7.19 92.40 -20.99
N LYS A 90 -8.47 92.61 -21.29
CA LYS A 90 -9.54 91.59 -21.29
C LYS A 90 -9.16 90.31 -22.06
N ASP A 91 -8.36 90.44 -23.11
CA ASP A 91 -7.90 89.33 -23.96
C ASP A 91 -6.87 88.41 -23.28
N THR A 92 -6.06 88.94 -22.35
CA THR A 92 -5.07 88.14 -21.59
C THR A 92 -5.74 87.23 -20.56
N ILE A 93 -6.85 87.67 -19.94
CA ILE A 93 -7.65 86.86 -19.01
C ILE A 93 -8.22 85.62 -19.72
N SER A 94 -8.74 85.80 -20.93
CA SER A 94 -9.31 84.71 -21.73
C SER A 94 -8.28 83.61 -22.05
N LEU A 95 -7.04 83.99 -22.35
CA LEU A 95 -5.95 83.06 -22.63
C LEU A 95 -5.54 82.26 -21.38
N ILE A 96 -5.45 82.90 -20.21
CA ILE A 96 -5.14 82.23 -18.93
C ILE A 96 -6.23 81.22 -18.56
N PHE A 97 -7.51 81.60 -18.65
CA PHE A 97 -8.61 80.67 -18.40
C PHE A 97 -8.59 79.48 -19.38
N THR A 98 -8.31 79.72 -20.65
CA THR A 98 -8.19 78.66 -21.67
C THR A 98 -7.04 77.71 -21.37
N TYR A 99 -5.89 78.24 -20.91
CA TYR A 99 -4.74 77.43 -20.50
C TYR A 99 -5.07 76.55 -19.29
N LEU A 100 -5.65 77.13 -18.23
CA LEU A 100 -6.04 76.41 -17.01
C LEU A 100 -7.08 75.31 -17.29
N LEU A 101 -8.07 75.61 -18.13
CA LEU A 101 -9.13 74.68 -18.49
C LEU A 101 -8.58 73.47 -19.27
N ASN A 102 -7.74 73.70 -20.29
CA ASN A 102 -7.10 72.60 -21.03
C ASN A 102 -6.18 71.77 -20.12
N THR A 103 -5.44 72.41 -19.22
CA THR A 103 -4.55 71.71 -18.28
C THR A 103 -5.33 70.80 -17.34
N ASN A 104 -6.47 71.28 -16.81
CA ASN A 104 -7.33 70.51 -15.92
C ASN A 104 -7.99 69.34 -16.66
N GLU A 105 -8.51 69.57 -17.87
CA GLU A 105 -9.08 68.50 -18.70
C GLU A 105 -8.07 67.40 -19.02
N ILE A 106 -6.83 67.76 -19.34
CA ILE A 106 -5.75 66.80 -19.58
C ILE A 106 -5.43 66.00 -18.30
N GLN A 107 -5.38 66.65 -17.13
CA GLN A 107 -5.17 65.95 -15.85
C GLN A 107 -6.30 64.95 -15.52
N ILE A 108 -7.54 65.31 -15.82
CA ILE A 108 -8.70 64.41 -15.68
C ILE A 108 -8.55 63.20 -16.62
N LEU A 109 -8.13 63.43 -17.88
CA LEU A 109 -7.90 62.35 -18.84
C LEU A 109 -6.77 61.41 -18.39
N ILE A 110 -5.66 61.96 -17.92
CA ILE A 110 -4.52 61.21 -17.37
C ILE A 110 -5.01 60.31 -16.23
N SER A 111 -5.72 60.87 -15.25
CA SER A 111 -6.21 60.13 -14.08
C SER A 111 -7.15 58.99 -14.47
N ARG A 112 -8.02 59.21 -15.45
CA ARG A 112 -8.95 58.20 -15.98
C ARG A 112 -8.23 57.07 -16.72
N ILE A 113 -7.22 57.41 -17.51
CA ILE A 113 -6.42 56.41 -18.26
C ILE A 113 -5.60 55.58 -17.27
N ASP A 114 -4.91 56.22 -16.34
CA ASP A 114 -4.02 55.56 -15.38
C ASP A 114 -4.80 54.60 -14.46
N SER A 115 -5.94 55.03 -13.92
CA SER A 115 -6.83 54.18 -13.13
C SER A 115 -7.28 52.93 -13.89
N LYS A 116 -7.60 53.06 -15.19
CA LYS A 116 -7.98 51.91 -16.02
C LYS A 116 -6.82 50.96 -16.27
N LEU A 117 -5.63 51.49 -16.59
CA LEU A 117 -4.43 50.67 -16.81
C LEU A 117 -4.09 49.87 -15.53
N LEU A 118 -4.10 50.51 -14.37
CA LEU A 118 -3.87 49.87 -13.07
C LEU A 118 -4.91 48.76 -12.77
N SER A 119 -6.19 49.02 -13.02
CA SER A 119 -7.25 48.04 -12.79
C SER A 119 -7.08 46.76 -13.63
N PHE A 120 -6.53 46.90 -14.84
CA PHE A 120 -6.27 45.79 -15.74
C PHE A 120 -5.06 44.96 -15.29
N GLU A 121 -3.95 45.62 -14.93
CA GLU A 121 -2.76 44.93 -14.40
C GLU A 121 -3.09 44.13 -13.14
N PHE A 122 -3.91 44.71 -12.26
CA PHE A 122 -4.35 44.04 -11.04
C PHE A 122 -5.18 42.78 -11.33
N LYS A 123 -6.16 42.87 -12.24
CA LYS A 123 -6.98 41.71 -12.64
C LYS A 123 -6.15 40.60 -13.27
N LYS A 124 -5.24 40.94 -14.20
CA LYS A 124 -4.36 39.96 -14.86
C LYS A 124 -3.49 39.21 -13.85
N LYS A 125 -2.87 39.95 -12.92
CA LYS A 125 -2.03 39.38 -11.87
C LYS A 125 -2.82 38.49 -10.91
N GLN A 126 -4.04 38.89 -10.54
CA GLN A 126 -4.92 38.08 -9.69
C GLN A 126 -5.33 36.76 -10.36
N GLU A 127 -5.61 36.78 -11.67
CA GLU A 127 -5.99 35.60 -12.43
C GLU A 127 -4.82 34.62 -12.61
N GLU A 128 -3.61 35.13 -12.87
CA GLU A 128 -2.38 34.32 -12.92
C GLU A 128 -2.08 33.66 -11.58
N VAL A 129 -2.18 34.43 -10.49
CA VAL A 129 -1.98 33.92 -9.12
C VAL A 129 -3.03 32.84 -8.82
N SER A 130 -4.31 33.07 -9.11
CA SER A 130 -5.38 32.09 -8.91
C SER A 130 -5.15 30.80 -9.70
N LYS A 131 -4.75 30.88 -10.98
CA LYS A 131 -4.41 29.71 -11.81
C LYS A 131 -3.22 28.93 -11.25
N SER A 132 -2.17 29.63 -10.80
CA SER A 132 -0.98 29.00 -10.21
C SER A 132 -1.30 28.28 -8.90
N ILE A 133 -2.11 28.91 -8.04
CA ILE A 133 -2.57 28.35 -6.77
C ILE A 133 -3.43 27.11 -7.01
N THR A 134 -4.41 27.20 -7.93
CA THR A 134 -5.30 26.08 -8.26
C THR A 134 -4.52 24.87 -8.78
N LYS A 135 -3.53 25.08 -9.66
CA LYS A 135 -2.63 24.01 -10.12
C LYS A 135 -1.85 23.38 -8.97
N LYS A 136 -1.29 24.20 -8.07
CA LYS A 136 -0.52 23.72 -6.92
C LYS A 136 -1.38 22.90 -5.95
N TYR A 137 -2.60 23.36 -5.64
CA TYR A 137 -3.55 22.60 -4.82
C TYR A 137 -3.98 21.29 -5.49
N SER A 138 -4.15 21.27 -6.82
CA SER A 138 -4.48 20.03 -7.54
C SER A 138 -3.36 18.99 -7.48
N LEU A 139 -2.09 19.43 -7.53
CA LEU A 139 -0.92 18.57 -7.39
C LEU A 139 -0.80 18.02 -5.96
N LEU A 140 -0.94 18.91 -4.96
CA LEU A 140 -0.99 18.52 -3.54
C LEU A 140 -2.12 17.53 -3.22
N GLY A 141 -3.29 17.72 -3.81
CA GLY A 141 -4.42 16.79 -3.65
C GLY A 141 -4.13 15.40 -4.22
N LYS A 142 -3.48 15.33 -5.40
CA LYS A 142 -3.03 14.06 -5.99
C LYS A 142 -1.96 13.39 -5.13
N GLU A 143 -0.98 14.15 -4.67
CA GLU A 143 0.11 13.66 -3.84
C GLU A 143 -0.39 13.15 -2.48
N ALA A 144 -1.29 13.90 -1.81
CA ALA A 144 -1.95 13.46 -0.59
C ALA A 144 -2.80 12.17 -0.80
N SER A 145 -3.46 12.04 -1.96
CA SER A 145 -4.21 10.81 -2.29
C SER A 145 -3.30 9.59 -2.50
N ASN A 146 -2.13 9.80 -3.12
CA ASN A 146 -1.11 8.76 -3.29
C ASN A 146 -0.54 8.33 -1.94
N ILE A 147 -0.18 9.30 -1.08
CA ILE A 147 0.31 9.04 0.28
C ILE A 147 -0.75 8.27 1.07
N LYS A 148 -2.02 8.66 0.99
CA LYS A 148 -3.11 7.95 1.68
C LYS A 148 -3.24 6.48 1.23
N LYS A 149 -3.09 6.22 -0.06
CA LYS A 149 -3.14 4.87 -0.65
C LYS A 149 -1.92 4.02 -0.28
N GLU A 150 -0.73 4.62 -0.28
CA GLU A 150 0.49 3.94 0.19
C GLU A 150 0.42 3.64 1.69
N THR A 151 -0.10 4.58 2.49
CA THR A 151 -0.24 4.41 3.94
C THR A 151 -1.27 3.32 4.27
N SER A 152 -2.38 3.21 3.52
CA SER A 152 -3.34 2.12 3.72
C SER A 152 -2.72 0.76 3.39
N ASN A 153 -1.98 0.65 2.28
CA ASN A 153 -1.28 -0.57 1.93
C ASN A 153 -0.25 -0.95 3.00
N LEU A 154 0.52 0.01 3.50
CA LEU A 154 1.48 -0.21 4.58
C LEU A 154 0.78 -0.73 5.85
N ARG A 155 -0.35 -0.13 6.24
CA ARG A 155 -1.15 -0.58 7.39
C ARG A 155 -1.61 -2.03 7.23
N ASP A 156 -2.13 -2.39 6.07
CA ASP A 156 -2.61 -3.75 5.78
C ASP A 156 -1.46 -4.76 5.80
N HIS A 157 -0.29 -4.39 5.25
CA HIS A 157 0.92 -5.20 5.31
C HIS A 157 1.42 -5.37 6.75
N VAL A 158 1.45 -4.31 7.56
CA VAL A 158 1.86 -4.38 8.98
C VAL A 158 0.90 -5.24 9.80
N LEU A 159 -0.41 -5.11 9.58
CA LEU A 159 -1.42 -5.96 10.21
C LEU A 159 -1.26 -7.42 9.82
N THR A 160 -1.00 -7.69 8.54
CA THR A 160 -0.76 -9.05 8.04
C THR A 160 0.49 -9.66 8.68
N VAL A 161 1.62 -8.94 8.69
CA VAL A 161 2.86 -9.41 9.32
C VAL A 161 2.66 -9.64 10.82
N SER A 162 1.98 -8.73 11.52
CA SER A 162 1.70 -8.87 12.95
C SER A 162 0.80 -10.07 13.26
N SER A 163 -0.23 -10.31 12.43
CA SER A 163 -1.11 -11.48 12.55
C SER A 163 -0.34 -12.79 12.34
N ILE A 164 0.56 -12.85 11.35
CA ILE A 164 1.38 -14.03 11.09
C ILE A 164 2.36 -14.27 12.25
N ILE A 165 3.02 -13.22 12.76
CA ILE A 165 3.92 -13.33 13.92
C ILE A 165 3.15 -13.82 15.15
N PHE A 166 1.96 -13.25 15.41
CA PHE A 166 1.12 -13.66 16.52
C PHE A 166 0.64 -15.12 16.39
N THR A 167 0.26 -15.54 15.18
CA THR A 167 -0.13 -16.92 14.89
C THR A 167 1.04 -17.88 15.07
N ALA A 168 2.24 -17.51 14.61
CA ALA A 168 3.44 -18.29 14.85
C ALA A 168 3.75 -18.40 16.35
N PHE A 169 3.65 -17.30 17.11
CA PHE A 169 3.93 -17.28 18.54
C PHE A 169 2.93 -18.13 19.36
N THR A 170 1.64 -18.00 19.06
CA THR A 170 0.59 -18.83 19.69
C THR A 170 0.76 -20.30 19.37
N LEU A 171 1.12 -20.65 18.12
CA LEU A 171 1.44 -22.04 17.76
C LEU A 171 2.67 -22.55 18.49
N ILE A 172 3.74 -21.75 18.63
CA ILE A 172 4.92 -22.10 19.44
C ILE A 172 4.53 -22.39 20.89
N GLN A 173 3.69 -21.54 21.49
CA GLN A 173 3.24 -21.71 22.87
C GLN A 173 2.39 -22.98 23.06
N LEU A 174 1.38 -23.18 22.21
CA LEU A 174 0.54 -24.38 22.22
C LEU A 174 1.38 -25.66 22.07
N ASN A 175 2.39 -25.59 21.22
CA ASN A 175 3.31 -26.68 20.97
C ASN A 175 4.25 -26.96 22.14
N PHE A 176 4.74 -25.93 22.82
CA PHE A 176 5.56 -26.09 24.03
C PHE A 176 4.76 -26.73 25.16
N VAL A 177 3.50 -26.33 25.31
CA VAL A 177 2.55 -26.94 26.25
C VAL A 177 2.29 -28.41 25.89
N ALA A 178 2.04 -28.72 24.60
CA ALA A 178 1.83 -30.09 24.14
C ALA A 178 3.08 -30.98 24.35
N PHE A 179 4.28 -30.42 24.17
CA PHE A 179 5.54 -31.12 24.41
C PHE A 179 5.81 -31.33 25.91
N GLN A 180 5.53 -30.36 26.78
CA GLN A 180 5.66 -30.54 28.23
C GLN A 180 4.69 -31.60 28.77
N ASN A 181 3.48 -31.63 28.24
CA ASN A 181 2.47 -32.62 28.59
C ASN A 181 2.69 -33.97 27.87
N SER A 182 3.77 -34.13 27.10
CA SER A 182 4.07 -35.33 26.33
C SER A 182 4.66 -36.48 27.14
N ASN A 183 4.76 -36.34 28.47
CA ASN A 183 5.42 -37.32 29.33
C ASN A 183 4.78 -38.71 29.34
N ASP A 184 3.54 -38.84 28.84
CA ASP A 184 2.86 -40.12 28.67
C ASP A 184 2.91 -40.65 27.22
N TYR A 185 3.41 -39.85 26.28
CA TYR A 185 3.58 -40.30 24.90
C TYR A 185 4.83 -41.15 24.73
N ASN A 186 4.72 -42.10 23.80
CA ASN A 186 5.81 -42.97 23.39
C ASN A 186 6.97 -42.15 22.81
N VAL A 187 8.21 -42.63 22.91
CA VAL A 187 9.41 -41.86 22.48
C VAL A 187 9.31 -41.43 21.01
N VAL A 188 8.78 -42.30 20.15
CA VAL A 188 8.54 -42.02 18.72
C VAL A 188 7.51 -40.91 18.54
N ASP A 189 6.46 -40.87 19.36
CA ASP A 189 5.42 -39.84 19.29
C ASP A 189 5.94 -38.48 19.73
N ARG A 190 6.80 -38.45 20.76
CA ARG A 190 7.51 -37.23 21.15
C ARG A 190 8.45 -36.74 20.06
N LEU A 191 9.12 -37.67 19.37
CA LEU A 191 10.05 -37.32 18.29
C LEU A 191 9.30 -36.73 17.08
N ILE A 192 8.15 -37.32 16.72
CA ILE A 192 7.23 -36.79 15.68
C ILE A 192 6.73 -35.40 16.08
N LEU A 193 6.31 -35.23 17.33
CA LEU A 193 5.83 -33.94 17.84
C LEU A 193 6.96 -32.89 17.75
N PHE A 194 8.13 -33.20 18.31
CA PHE A 194 9.29 -32.32 18.31
C PHE A 194 9.75 -31.92 16.89
N SER A 195 9.89 -32.90 15.99
CA SER A 195 10.38 -32.62 14.64
C SER A 195 9.33 -31.91 13.78
N GLY A 196 8.05 -32.29 13.88
CA GLY A 196 6.95 -31.66 13.15
C GLY A 196 6.74 -30.21 13.55
N ILE A 197 6.80 -29.92 14.86
CA ILE A 197 6.68 -28.57 15.40
C ILE A 197 7.82 -27.68 14.92
N ASN A 198 9.07 -28.14 15.04
CA ASN A 198 10.24 -27.37 14.64
C ASN A 198 10.27 -27.15 13.12
N LEU A 199 9.78 -28.11 12.33
CA LEU A 199 9.62 -27.97 10.88
C LEU A 199 8.61 -26.85 10.54
N PHE A 200 7.45 -26.85 11.20
CA PHE A 200 6.41 -25.84 11.02
C PHE A 200 6.91 -24.43 11.37
N LEU A 201 7.67 -24.31 12.46
CA LEU A 201 8.36 -23.10 12.91
C LEU A 201 9.29 -22.54 11.85
N ILE A 202 10.17 -23.37 11.29
CA ILE A 202 11.11 -22.97 10.23
C ILE A 202 10.37 -22.52 8.98
N ILE A 203 9.31 -23.22 8.58
CA ILE A 203 8.48 -22.84 7.42
C ILE A 203 7.81 -21.49 7.66
N SER A 204 7.26 -21.26 8.85
CA SER A 204 6.62 -20.00 9.23
C SER A 204 7.60 -18.84 9.24
N ILE A 205 8.78 -19.01 9.84
CA ILE A 205 9.86 -18.00 9.83
C ILE A 205 10.30 -17.70 8.40
N THR A 206 10.46 -18.73 7.56
CA THR A 206 10.85 -18.55 6.15
C THR A 206 9.79 -17.79 5.36
N ALA A 207 8.50 -18.07 5.60
CA ALA A 207 7.38 -17.36 4.98
C ALA A 207 7.34 -15.88 5.41
N ILE A 208 7.49 -15.59 6.71
CA ILE A 208 7.56 -14.22 7.25
C ILE A 208 8.75 -13.48 6.62
N MET A 209 9.93 -14.10 6.60
CA MET A 209 11.15 -13.54 6.03
C MET A 209 10.97 -13.21 4.54
N SER A 210 10.27 -14.07 3.80
CA SER A 210 9.94 -13.85 2.39
C SER A 210 9.03 -12.63 2.19
N ILE A 211 7.98 -12.49 3.02
CA ILE A 211 7.07 -11.33 2.99
C ILE A 211 7.81 -10.04 3.32
N ILE A 212 8.62 -10.03 4.39
CA ILE A 212 9.44 -8.87 4.80
C ILE A 212 10.42 -8.49 3.68
N LYS A 213 11.06 -9.47 3.05
CA LYS A 213 11.99 -9.24 1.94
C LYS A 213 11.30 -8.64 0.72
N ASN A 214 10.07 -9.07 0.43
CA ASN A 214 9.26 -8.52 -0.65
C ASN A 214 8.85 -7.06 -0.37
N LEU A 215 8.49 -6.75 0.89
CA LEU A 215 8.13 -5.39 1.32
C LEU A 215 9.32 -4.42 1.28
N LEU A 216 10.52 -4.87 1.67
CA LEU A 216 11.70 -4.03 1.78
C LEU A 216 12.53 -3.96 0.49
N SER A 217 12.13 -4.64 -0.59
CA SER A 217 12.89 -4.75 -1.86
C SER A 217 14.36 -5.18 -1.68
N LEU A 218 14.67 -5.88 -0.58
CA LEU A 218 16.03 -6.18 -0.17
C LEU A 218 16.68 -7.19 -1.13
N LYS A 219 17.63 -6.69 -1.93
CA LYS A 219 18.38 -7.50 -2.90
C LYS A 219 19.32 -8.49 -2.21
N LYS A 220 19.35 -9.72 -2.74
CA LYS A 220 19.99 -10.93 -2.19
C LYS A 220 21.46 -10.72 -1.79
N LYS A 221 21.74 -10.97 -0.50
CA LYS A 221 22.95 -11.69 -0.07
C LYS A 221 22.46 -12.95 0.64
N GLU A 222 22.73 -14.13 0.10
CA GLU A 222 22.53 -15.36 0.87
C GLU A 222 23.57 -15.36 1.99
N THR A 223 23.10 -15.19 3.21
CA THR A 223 23.93 -15.24 4.42
C THR A 223 24.09 -16.69 4.86
N LEU A 224 25.19 -16.99 5.56
CA LEU A 224 25.51 -18.28 6.17
C LEU A 224 24.30 -18.92 6.91
N LEU A 225 23.47 -18.07 7.54
CA LEU A 225 22.22 -18.44 8.20
C LEU A 225 21.23 -19.21 7.32
N ILE A 226 21.14 -18.92 6.01
CA ILE A 226 20.22 -19.63 5.10
C ILE A 226 20.68 -21.06 4.85
N PHE A 227 22.00 -21.29 4.83
CA PHE A 227 22.57 -22.63 4.66
C PHE A 227 22.32 -23.49 5.90
N GLU A 228 22.58 -22.95 7.09
CA GLU A 228 22.28 -23.61 8.37
C GLU A 228 20.78 -23.93 8.51
N LEU A 229 19.90 -23.00 8.11
CA LEU A 229 18.46 -23.21 8.13
C LEU A 229 18.03 -24.36 7.20
N LYS A 230 18.61 -24.45 5.99
CA LYS A 230 18.34 -25.54 5.04
C LYS A 230 18.82 -26.89 5.59
N LEU A 231 19.98 -26.91 6.25
CA LEU A 231 20.52 -28.12 6.87
C LEU A 231 19.61 -28.60 8.01
N ALA A 232 19.23 -27.70 8.92
CA ALA A 232 18.31 -27.99 10.02
C ALA A 232 16.94 -28.46 9.50
N PHE A 233 16.43 -27.83 8.44
CA PHE A 233 15.20 -28.24 7.77
C PHE A 233 15.29 -29.66 7.22
N GLY A 234 16.38 -29.99 6.50
CA GLY A 234 16.62 -31.34 5.99
C GLY A 234 16.70 -32.40 7.09
N PHE A 235 17.40 -32.09 8.19
CA PHE A 235 17.49 -32.97 9.35
C PHE A 235 16.13 -33.21 10.03
N LEU A 236 15.33 -32.16 10.19
CA LEU A 236 13.99 -32.26 10.80
C LEU A 236 13.01 -33.04 9.92
N ILE A 237 13.07 -32.89 8.59
CA ILE A 237 12.29 -33.72 7.65
C ILE A 237 12.68 -35.18 7.83
N PHE A 238 13.99 -35.48 7.86
CA PHE A 238 14.47 -36.84 8.01
C PHE A 238 13.96 -37.47 9.32
N LEU A 239 14.06 -36.77 10.44
CA LEU A 239 13.54 -37.24 11.73
C LEU A 239 12.02 -37.44 11.71
N PHE A 240 11.27 -36.49 11.13
CA PHE A 240 9.81 -36.56 11.08
C PHE A 240 9.33 -37.72 10.22
N LEU A 241 9.82 -37.82 8.99
CA LEU A 241 9.40 -38.84 8.04
C LEU A 241 9.88 -40.23 8.47
N GLY A 242 11.12 -40.33 8.96
CA GLY A 242 11.67 -41.56 9.51
C GLY A 242 10.85 -42.08 10.70
N SER A 243 10.43 -41.20 11.60
CA SER A 243 9.62 -41.58 12.77
C SER A 243 8.20 -42.01 12.39
N LEU A 244 7.59 -41.38 11.39
CA LEU A 244 6.29 -41.81 10.87
C LEU A 244 6.35 -43.20 10.24
N ILE A 245 7.39 -43.46 9.43
CA ILE A 245 7.62 -44.78 8.82
C ILE A 245 7.85 -45.82 9.91
N PHE A 246 8.71 -45.51 10.89
CA PHE A 246 8.99 -46.40 12.01
C PHE A 246 7.72 -46.75 12.79
N LYS A 247 6.90 -45.73 13.15
CA LYS A 247 5.62 -45.93 13.85
C LYS A 247 4.66 -46.82 13.04
N SER A 248 4.60 -46.61 11.73
CA SER A 248 3.77 -47.42 10.83
C SER A 248 4.22 -48.89 10.80
N CYS A 249 5.53 -49.14 10.68
CA CYS A 249 6.08 -50.50 10.72
C CYS A 249 5.85 -51.19 12.06
N THR A 250 6.07 -50.51 13.19
CA THR A 250 5.86 -51.09 14.53
C THR A 250 4.41 -51.45 14.81
N LYS A 251 3.45 -50.68 14.26
CA LYS A 251 2.03 -50.96 14.43
C LYS A 251 1.62 -52.27 13.75
N ASN A 252 2.22 -52.58 12.61
CA ASN A 252 1.96 -53.84 11.91
C ASN A 252 2.53 -55.05 12.68
N ILE A 253 3.71 -54.89 13.29
CA ILE A 253 4.34 -55.95 14.10
C ILE A 253 3.49 -56.30 15.33
N LEU A 254 2.99 -55.30 16.07
CA LEU A 254 2.14 -55.54 17.25
C LEU A 254 0.82 -56.25 16.91
N VAL A 255 0.22 -55.92 15.75
CA VAL A 255 -0.99 -56.59 15.26
C VAL A 255 -0.70 -58.06 14.92
N ASP A 256 0.50 -58.37 14.45
CA ASP A 256 0.89 -59.74 14.16
C ASP A 256 1.24 -60.53 15.44
N GLU A 257 1.83 -59.91 16.46
CA GLU A 257 2.02 -60.52 17.79
C GLU A 257 0.69 -60.90 18.46
N GLU A 258 -0.33 -60.04 18.39
CA GLU A 258 -1.66 -60.35 18.96
C GLU A 258 -2.32 -61.55 18.25
N LYS A 259 -2.16 -61.65 16.93
CA LYS A 259 -2.62 -62.83 16.17
C LYS A 259 -1.86 -64.09 16.60
N ILE A 260 -0.55 -64.00 16.81
CA ILE A 260 0.28 -65.12 17.26
C ILE A 260 -0.18 -65.60 18.64
N LEU A 261 -0.36 -64.69 19.61
CA LEU A 261 -0.86 -65.02 20.96
C LEU A 261 -2.24 -65.69 20.92
N ASN A 262 -3.14 -65.22 20.05
CA ASN A 262 -4.45 -65.84 19.88
C ASN A 262 -4.34 -67.25 19.25
N MET A 263 -3.41 -67.45 18.30
CA MET A 263 -3.14 -68.77 17.75
C MET A 263 -2.53 -69.73 18.80
N GLU A 264 -1.58 -69.27 19.62
CA GLU A 264 -1.01 -70.06 20.72
C GLU A 264 -2.08 -70.49 21.72
N SER A 265 -2.99 -69.57 22.11
CA SER A 265 -4.12 -69.89 22.99
C SER A 265 -5.05 -70.96 22.38
N LYS A 266 -5.28 -70.90 21.06
CA LYS A 266 -6.08 -71.92 20.35
C LYS A 266 -5.37 -73.27 20.28
N ILE A 267 -4.05 -73.28 20.04
CA ILE A 267 -3.24 -74.51 20.03
C ILE A 267 -3.29 -75.17 21.40
N LYS A 268 -3.07 -74.42 22.48
CA LYS A 268 -3.13 -74.95 23.85
C LYS A 268 -4.49 -75.58 24.19
N LYS A 269 -5.59 -74.94 23.79
CA LYS A 269 -6.94 -75.50 23.95
C LYS A 269 -7.16 -76.78 23.13
N LEU A 270 -6.51 -76.91 21.97
CA LEU A 270 -6.56 -78.12 21.16
C LEU A 270 -5.72 -79.23 21.77
N GLU A 271 -4.53 -78.92 22.30
CA GLU A 271 -3.68 -79.86 23.04
C GLU A 271 -4.43 -80.44 24.24
N GLU A 272 -5.06 -79.60 25.07
CA GLU A 272 -5.88 -80.07 26.21
C GLU A 272 -7.03 -80.99 25.78
N LYS A 273 -7.67 -80.71 24.63
CA LYS A 273 -8.71 -81.57 24.06
C LYS A 273 -8.15 -82.90 23.56
N ILE A 274 -6.98 -82.89 22.93
CA ILE A 274 -6.30 -84.09 22.47
C ILE A 274 -5.94 -84.97 23.68
N ASP A 275 -5.35 -84.39 24.73
CA ASP A 275 -4.99 -85.12 25.96
C ASP A 275 -6.22 -85.73 26.65
N SER A 276 -7.32 -84.96 26.75
CA SER A 276 -8.58 -85.48 27.29
C SER A 276 -9.12 -86.65 26.46
N THR A 277 -9.04 -86.55 25.13
CA THR A 277 -9.50 -87.60 24.22
C THR A 277 -8.60 -88.84 24.30
N LEU A 278 -7.28 -88.64 24.40
CA LEU A 278 -6.30 -89.70 24.55
C LEU A 278 -6.50 -90.46 25.86
N ASN A 279 -6.76 -89.75 26.97
CA ASN A 279 -7.11 -90.38 28.24
C ASN A 279 -8.40 -91.20 28.16
N LYS A 280 -9.45 -90.68 27.50
CA LYS A 280 -10.69 -91.45 27.28
C LYS A 280 -10.43 -92.71 26.46
N ASN A 281 -9.62 -92.63 25.40
CA ASN A 281 -9.26 -93.78 24.58
C ASN A 281 -8.48 -94.83 25.38
N ASN A 282 -7.58 -94.40 26.28
CA ASN A 282 -6.85 -95.33 27.16
C ASN A 282 -7.79 -96.06 28.13
N ILE A 283 -8.78 -95.36 28.70
CA ILE A 283 -9.79 -95.98 29.57
C ILE A 283 -10.58 -97.04 28.77
N ILE A 284 -11.06 -96.69 27.57
CA ILE A 284 -11.79 -97.61 26.69
C ILE A 284 -10.91 -98.81 26.27
N LEU A 285 -9.61 -98.61 26.10
CA LEU A 285 -8.67 -99.69 25.77
C LEU A 285 -8.55 -100.69 26.92
N GLU A 286 -8.45 -100.22 28.16
CA GLU A 286 -8.42 -101.10 29.34
C GLU A 286 -9.75 -101.83 29.54
N GLU A 287 -10.90 -101.14 29.41
CA GLU A 287 -12.22 -101.79 29.45
C GLU A 287 -12.35 -102.90 28.40
N ASN A 288 -11.84 -102.68 27.18
CA ASN A 288 -11.82 -103.70 26.14
C ASN A 288 -10.92 -104.90 26.48
N LYS A 289 -9.81 -104.70 27.20
CA LYS A 289 -8.96 -105.81 27.70
C LYS A 289 -9.71 -106.63 28.74
N ASP A 290 -10.38 -105.97 29.68
CA ASP A 290 -11.16 -106.63 30.73
C ASP A 290 -12.30 -107.45 30.13
N LEU A 291 -13.08 -106.86 29.21
CA LEU A 291 -14.13 -107.56 28.47
C LEU A 291 -13.58 -108.76 27.69
N LYS A 292 -12.42 -108.61 27.06
CA LYS A 292 -11.77 -109.72 26.33
C LYS A 292 -11.40 -110.86 27.27
N ASN A 293 -10.91 -110.56 28.47
CA ASN A 293 -10.60 -111.57 29.50
C ASN A 293 -11.87 -112.26 30.00
N GLU A 294 -12.94 -111.50 30.24
CA GLU A 294 -14.24 -112.05 30.65
C GLU A 294 -14.84 -112.98 29.58
N ILE A 295 -14.78 -112.58 28.31
CA ILE A 295 -15.20 -113.42 27.17
C ILE A 295 -14.42 -114.73 27.14
N ASN A 296 -13.10 -114.70 27.36
CA ASN A 296 -12.28 -115.92 27.39
C ASN A 296 -12.69 -116.83 28.56
N ASN A 297 -12.86 -116.29 29.76
CA ASN A 297 -13.35 -117.06 30.92
C ASN A 297 -14.74 -117.69 30.67
N LEU A 298 -15.64 -116.97 30.00
CA LEU A 298 -16.96 -117.50 29.64
C LEU A 298 -16.87 -118.58 28.55
N LYS A 299 -15.96 -118.44 27.58
CA LYS A 299 -15.70 -119.49 26.59
C LYS A 299 -15.20 -120.77 27.24
N ASP A 300 -14.27 -120.67 28.18
CA ASP A 300 -13.73 -121.81 28.92
C ASP A 300 -14.82 -122.50 29.74
N LYS A 301 -15.63 -121.74 30.50
CA LYS A 301 -16.80 -122.28 31.21
C LYS A 301 -17.80 -122.97 30.27
N THR A 302 -18.02 -122.40 29.09
CA THR A 302 -18.92 -122.99 28.09
C THR A 302 -18.36 -124.30 27.55
N PHE A 303 -17.05 -124.38 27.34
CA PHE A 303 -16.37 -125.61 26.94
C PHE A 303 -16.51 -126.70 28.01
N ASP A 304 -16.22 -126.37 29.28
CA ASP A 304 -16.38 -127.29 30.42
C ASP A 304 -17.83 -127.80 30.55
N LEU A 305 -18.81 -126.92 30.38
CA LEU A 305 -20.23 -127.29 30.42
C LEU A 305 -20.61 -128.19 29.25
N LYS A 306 -20.13 -127.92 28.03
CA LYS A 306 -20.33 -128.81 26.88
C LYS A 306 -19.74 -130.19 27.12
N GLU A 307 -18.54 -130.25 27.70
CA GLU A 307 -17.89 -131.52 28.06
C GLU A 307 -18.72 -132.28 29.10
N LYS A 308 -19.16 -131.61 30.18
CA LYS A 308 -20.04 -132.21 31.19
C LYS A 308 -21.34 -132.73 30.60
N ILE A 309 -22.00 -131.97 29.71
CA ILE A 309 -23.22 -132.43 29.02
C ILE A 309 -22.93 -133.65 28.15
N SER A 310 -21.82 -133.67 27.41
CA SER A 310 -21.44 -134.84 26.60
C SER A 310 -21.19 -136.07 27.47
N ASN A 311 -20.50 -135.90 28.59
CA ASN A 311 -20.25 -136.98 29.56
C ASN A 311 -21.55 -137.52 30.16
N LEU A 312 -22.51 -136.65 30.47
CA LEU A 312 -23.85 -137.06 30.93
C LEU A 312 -24.63 -137.81 29.86
N LYS A 313 -24.65 -137.32 28.61
CA LYS A 313 -25.30 -138.03 27.48
C LYS A 313 -24.69 -139.43 27.25
N ASN A 314 -23.37 -139.55 27.37
CA ASN A 314 -22.70 -140.84 27.24
C ASN A 314 -23.08 -141.81 28.37
N LYS A 315 -23.24 -141.32 29.61
CA LYS A 315 -23.72 -142.12 30.74
C LYS A 315 -25.18 -142.55 30.58
N ASP A 316 -26.06 -141.67 30.13
CA ASP A 316 -27.48 -142.01 29.87
C ASP A 316 -27.64 -143.03 28.74
N ASN A 317 -26.76 -143.00 27.73
CA ASN A 317 -26.75 -144.01 26.67
C ASN A 317 -26.19 -145.37 27.15
N GLN A 318 -25.31 -145.40 28.15
CA GLN A 318 -24.84 -146.63 28.77
C GLN A 318 -25.86 -147.24 29.74
N SER A 319 -26.76 -146.44 30.33
CA SER A 319 -27.82 -146.95 31.21
C SER A 319 -29.07 -147.46 30.48
N LYS A 320 -29.10 -147.38 29.14
CA LYS A 320 -30.21 -147.80 28.27
C LYS A 320 -29.89 -149.05 27.42
N ILE A 321 -28.76 -149.70 27.67
CA ILE A 321 -28.36 -151.00 27.11
C ILE A 321 -28.63 -152.07 28.16
#